data_AF-A0A7J8G4D0-F1
#
_entry.id   AF-A0A7J8G4D0-F1
#
_cell.length_a   1.000
_cell.length_b   1.000
_cell.length_c   1.000
_cell.angle_alpha   90.00
_cell.angle_beta   90.00
_cell.angle_gamma   90.00
#
_symmetry.space_group_name_H-M   'P 1'
#
loop_
_entity.id
_entity.type
_entity.pdbx_description
1 polymer ?
#
loop_
_entity_poly.entity_id
_entity_poly.type
_entity_poly.pdbx_seq_one_letter_code
_entity_poly.pdbx_strand_id
1 'polypeptide(L)'
;MAATEEEPKPKKLKVEAPRALSENILFGMGNPLLDITAVVDKDFLNKYALKANDQILAEDKHKELFDELVKKFKVEYHAGGSTQNSIKVAQWMIQQPHKAATFFGCIGIDKFGEILKKKAAEAHVDAHYYEQNEQPTGTCAACITGDNRSLVANLAAANCYKKEKHLDMEKNWMLVEKARVYYIAVSVYLIQISCVYL
;
A
#
# COMPACT_ATOMS: atom_id res chain seq x y z
N MET A 1 14.69 -19.15 63.26
CA MET A 1 13.45 -18.52 62.80
C MET A 1 13.72 -17.99 61.40
N ALA A 2 13.19 -18.64 60.38
CA ALA A 2 13.44 -18.29 58.98
C ALA A 2 12.42 -17.23 58.55
N ALA A 3 12.91 -16.12 57.99
CA ALA A 3 12.09 -15.09 57.37
C ALA A 3 11.64 -15.60 55.99
N THR A 4 10.34 -15.67 55.76
CA THR A 4 9.74 -15.91 54.45
C THR A 4 9.66 -14.59 53.70
N GLU A 5 10.48 -14.43 52.65
CA GLU A 5 10.33 -13.36 51.68
C GLU A 5 9.06 -13.59 50.85
N GLU A 6 8.09 -12.67 50.91
CA GLU A 6 6.93 -12.68 50.02
C GLU A 6 7.34 -12.27 48.60
N GLU A 7 7.08 -13.13 47.61
CA GLU A 7 7.28 -12.82 46.20
C GLU A 7 6.43 -11.62 45.75
N PRO A 8 6.96 -10.71 44.93
CA PRO A 8 6.22 -9.55 44.44
C PRO A 8 5.15 -9.99 43.44
N LYS A 9 3.88 -9.90 43.84
CA LYS A 9 2.74 -10.14 42.94
C LYS A 9 2.73 -9.10 41.80
N PRO A 10 2.52 -9.52 40.53
CA PRO A 10 2.51 -8.62 39.40
C PRO A 10 1.37 -7.61 39.55
N LYS A 11 1.69 -6.31 39.48
CA LYS A 11 0.70 -5.24 39.41
C LYS A 11 -0.14 -5.46 38.15
N LYS A 12 -1.42 -5.80 38.32
CA LYS A 12 -2.39 -5.81 37.23
C LYS A 12 -2.48 -4.39 36.68
N LEU A 13 -1.89 -4.16 35.50
CA LEU A 13 -2.15 -2.98 34.69
C LEU A 13 -3.67 -2.93 34.47
N LYS A 14 -4.32 -1.87 34.97
CA LYS A 14 -5.69 -1.54 34.59
C LYS A 14 -5.65 -1.23 33.10
N VAL A 15 -5.95 -2.22 32.26
CA VAL A 15 -6.24 -1.99 30.85
C VAL A 15 -7.55 -1.23 30.85
N GLU A 16 -7.48 0.09 30.61
CA GLU A 16 -8.67 0.88 30.34
C GLU A 16 -9.45 0.22 29.20
N ALA A 17 -10.79 0.16 29.33
CA ALA A 17 -11.63 -0.41 28.28
C ALA A 17 -11.28 0.27 26.94
N PRO A 18 -11.04 -0.49 25.86
CA PRO A 18 -10.59 0.09 24.60
C PRO A 18 -11.60 1.13 24.14
N ARG A 19 -11.14 2.38 24.04
CA ARG A 19 -11.94 3.48 23.49
C ARG A 19 -12.33 3.11 22.07
N ALA A 20 -13.62 3.23 21.73
CA ALA A 20 -14.10 2.96 20.38
C ALA A 20 -13.27 3.77 19.37
N LEU A 21 -12.75 3.08 18.35
CA LEU A 21 -11.98 3.71 17.29
C LEU A 21 -12.93 4.58 16.44
N SER A 22 -12.43 5.72 15.95
CA SER A 22 -13.16 6.59 15.03
C SER A 22 -12.78 6.27 13.58
N GLU A 23 -13.63 6.69 12.64
CA GLU A 23 -13.22 6.79 11.23
C GLU A 23 -11.99 7.70 11.10
N ASN A 24 -11.16 7.42 10.10
CA ASN A 24 -9.94 8.14 9.75
C ASN A 24 -8.88 8.21 10.87
N ILE A 25 -8.92 7.34 11.89
CA ILE A 25 -7.96 7.33 13.00
C ILE A 25 -6.54 6.93 12.58
N LEU A 26 -6.39 6.16 11.50
CA LEU A 26 -5.12 5.76 10.89
C LEU A 26 -5.00 6.40 9.52
N PHE A 27 -3.95 7.19 9.29
CA PHE A 27 -3.65 7.77 7.99
C PHE A 27 -2.42 7.13 7.37
N GLY A 28 -2.51 6.77 6.08
CA GLY A 28 -1.34 6.43 5.29
C GLY A 28 -1.36 7.10 3.94
N MET A 29 -0.16 7.34 3.40
CA MET A 29 -0.01 7.77 2.02
C MET A 29 1.16 7.07 1.36
N GLY A 30 1.06 6.85 0.05
CA GLY A 30 2.19 6.37 -0.72
C GLY A 30 1.85 6.02 -2.16
N ASN A 31 2.53 5.00 -2.68
CA ASN A 31 2.45 4.62 -4.08
C ASN A 31 1.39 3.52 -4.29
N PRO A 32 0.18 3.86 -4.75
CA PRO A 32 -0.81 2.85 -5.10
C PRO A 32 -0.38 2.17 -6.40
N LEU A 33 -0.26 0.85 -6.34
CA LEU A 33 0.12 0.03 -7.50
C LEU A 33 -0.92 -1.05 -7.69
N LEU A 34 -1.25 -1.37 -8.94
CA LEU A 34 -2.02 -2.57 -9.24
C LEU A 34 -1.08 -3.77 -9.29
N ASP A 35 -1.23 -4.68 -8.33
CA ASP A 35 -0.48 -5.94 -8.32
C ASP A 35 -1.09 -6.88 -9.37
N ILE A 36 -0.29 -7.26 -10.36
CA ILE A 36 -0.59 -8.24 -11.40
C ILE A 36 0.16 -9.52 -11.05
N THR A 37 -0.56 -10.49 -10.52
CA THR A 37 0.04 -11.73 -10.01
C THR A 37 -0.19 -12.88 -10.97
N ALA A 38 0.85 -13.63 -11.29
CA ALA A 38 0.74 -14.87 -12.06
C ALA A 38 1.82 -15.88 -11.66
N VAL A 39 1.46 -17.15 -11.76
CA VAL A 39 2.43 -18.25 -11.75
C VAL A 39 3.05 -18.32 -13.14
N VAL A 40 4.37 -18.12 -13.21
CA VAL A 40 5.14 -18.04 -14.46
C VAL A 40 6.14 -19.19 -14.57
N ASP A 41 6.74 -19.34 -15.75
CA ASP A 41 7.84 -20.27 -15.99
C ASP A 41 9.22 -19.60 -15.74
N LYS A 42 10.26 -20.42 -15.57
CA LYS A 42 11.64 -19.93 -15.36
C LYS A 42 12.15 -19.17 -16.59
N ASP A 43 11.67 -19.52 -17.77
CA ASP A 43 12.06 -18.86 -19.02
C ASP A 43 11.58 -17.41 -19.08
N PHE A 44 10.39 -17.13 -18.54
CA PHE A 44 9.88 -15.77 -18.40
C PHE A 44 10.75 -14.92 -17.47
N LEU A 45 11.17 -15.46 -16.32
CA LEU A 45 12.10 -14.76 -15.43
C LEU A 45 13.44 -14.49 -16.13
N ASN A 46 13.99 -15.50 -16.80
CA ASN A 46 15.27 -15.39 -17.53
C ASN A 46 15.20 -14.33 -18.63
N LYS A 47 14.09 -14.29 -19.40
CA LYS A 47 13.87 -13.32 -20.48
C LYS A 47 13.98 -11.88 -20.00
N TYR A 48 13.48 -11.59 -18.81
CA TYR A 48 13.53 -10.25 -18.21
C TYR A 48 14.69 -10.07 -17.21
N ALA A 49 15.63 -11.03 -17.16
CA ALA A 49 16.78 -11.02 -16.25
C ALA A 49 16.37 -10.86 -14.76
N LEU A 50 15.29 -11.51 -14.36
CA LEU A 50 14.76 -11.50 -12.99
C LEU A 50 15.28 -12.70 -12.20
N LYS A 51 15.75 -12.47 -10.97
CA LYS A 51 15.95 -13.56 -10.01
C LYS A 51 14.62 -13.95 -9.38
N ALA A 52 14.54 -15.19 -8.90
CA ALA A 52 13.29 -15.75 -8.38
C ALA A 52 12.64 -14.95 -7.23
N ASN A 53 13.42 -14.18 -6.46
CA ASN A 53 12.94 -13.38 -5.31
C ASN A 53 13.36 -11.90 -5.40
N ASP A 54 13.56 -11.37 -6.60
CA ASP A 54 13.93 -9.95 -6.77
C ASP A 54 12.81 -9.01 -6.33
N GLN A 55 13.19 -7.81 -5.90
CA GLN A 55 12.28 -6.68 -5.69
C GLN A 55 12.91 -5.45 -6.34
N ILE A 56 12.47 -5.12 -7.56
CA ILE A 56 13.12 -4.11 -8.39
C ILE A 56 12.11 -3.12 -8.97
N LEU A 57 12.62 -1.95 -9.35
CA LEU A 57 11.88 -1.02 -10.19
C LEU A 57 12.00 -1.45 -11.66
N ALA A 58 10.95 -1.24 -12.43
CA ALA A 58 10.96 -1.49 -13.87
C ALA A 58 11.99 -0.57 -14.55
N GLU A 59 12.76 -1.15 -15.46
CA GLU A 59 13.71 -0.47 -16.35
C GLU A 59 13.12 -0.54 -17.76
N ASP A 60 13.78 0.06 -18.76
CA ASP A 60 13.30 0.01 -20.14
C ASP A 60 13.08 -1.42 -20.66
N LYS A 61 13.96 -2.37 -20.28
CA LYS A 61 13.82 -3.80 -20.61
C LYS A 61 12.60 -4.48 -19.99
N HIS A 62 12.02 -3.91 -18.94
CA HIS A 62 10.86 -4.45 -18.23
C HIS A 62 9.53 -3.88 -18.75
N LYS A 63 9.52 -2.92 -19.67
CA LYS A 63 8.28 -2.27 -20.15
C LYS A 63 7.28 -3.27 -20.75
N GLU A 64 7.78 -4.20 -21.58
CA GLU A 64 6.94 -5.21 -22.25
C GLU A 64 6.48 -6.34 -21.30
N LEU A 65 7.10 -6.46 -20.12
CA LEU A 65 6.82 -7.53 -19.15
C LEU A 65 5.35 -7.58 -18.77
N PHE A 66 4.76 -6.43 -18.46
CA PHE A 66 3.40 -6.34 -17.94
C PHE A 66 2.36 -6.80 -18.97
N ASP A 67 2.51 -6.38 -20.22
CA ASP A 67 1.61 -6.78 -21.31
C ASP A 67 1.76 -8.26 -21.64
N GLU A 68 2.99 -8.77 -21.67
CA GLU A 68 3.23 -10.19 -21.93
C GLU A 68 2.72 -11.08 -20.79
N LEU A 69 2.87 -10.65 -19.54
CA LEU A 69 2.38 -11.36 -18.36
C LEU A 69 0.87 -11.60 -18.44
N VAL A 70 0.11 -10.54 -18.75
CA VAL A 70 -1.36 -10.58 -18.86
C VAL A 70 -1.82 -11.40 -20.08
N LYS A 71 -1.06 -11.41 -21.17
CA LYS A 71 -1.40 -12.17 -22.39
C LYS A 71 -1.07 -13.66 -22.28
N LYS A 72 0.07 -14.00 -21.68
CA LYS A 72 0.61 -15.37 -21.66
C LYS A 72 0.10 -16.19 -20.47
N PHE A 73 -0.19 -15.55 -19.33
CA PHE A 73 -0.55 -16.25 -18.10
C PHE A 73 -1.93 -15.87 -17.58
N LYS A 74 -2.53 -16.76 -16.79
CA LYS A 74 -3.71 -16.42 -16.00
C LYS A 74 -3.29 -15.49 -14.86
N VAL A 75 -3.76 -14.24 -14.91
CA VAL A 75 -3.42 -13.21 -13.91
C VAL A 75 -4.54 -12.96 -12.91
N GLU A 76 -4.14 -12.54 -11.70
CA GLU A 76 -5.02 -12.00 -10.67
C GLU A 76 -4.63 -10.56 -10.35
N TYR A 77 -5.63 -9.71 -10.09
CA TYR A 77 -5.45 -8.29 -9.83
C TYR A 77 -5.76 -7.95 -8.37
N HIS A 78 -4.82 -7.29 -7.70
CA HIS A 78 -4.98 -6.84 -6.32
C HIS A 78 -4.60 -5.36 -6.18
N ALA A 79 -5.28 -4.64 -5.30
CA ALA A 79 -4.79 -3.32 -4.88
C ALA A 79 -3.54 -3.49 -4.04
N GLY A 80 -2.40 -3.06 -4.57
CA GLY A 80 -1.08 -3.21 -4.01
C GLY A 80 -0.45 -1.88 -3.60
N GLY A 81 0.88 -1.89 -3.48
CA GLY A 81 1.66 -0.80 -2.90
C GLY A 81 1.89 -0.99 -1.40
N SER A 82 3.12 -0.73 -0.93
CA SER A 82 3.55 -1.08 0.43
C SER A 82 2.71 -0.41 1.53
N THR A 83 2.55 0.91 1.48
CA THR A 83 1.69 1.64 2.42
C THR A 83 0.24 1.17 2.31
N GLN A 84 -0.29 1.04 1.09
CA GLN A 84 -1.68 0.66 0.87
C GLN A 84 -1.99 -0.75 1.39
N ASN A 85 -1.07 -1.70 1.22
CA ASN A 85 -1.18 -3.05 1.77
C ASN A 85 -1.22 -3.02 3.31
N SER A 86 -0.36 -2.24 3.94
CA SER A 86 -0.34 -2.09 5.40
C SER A 86 -1.64 -1.47 5.91
N ILE A 87 -2.14 -0.44 5.23
CA ILE A 87 -3.42 0.23 5.56
C ILE A 87 -4.61 -0.72 5.40
N LYS A 88 -4.66 -1.51 4.33
CA LYS A 88 -5.71 -2.52 4.11
C LYS A 88 -5.68 -3.60 5.20
N VAL A 89 -4.50 -4.11 5.54
CA VAL A 89 -4.36 -5.12 6.61
C VAL A 89 -4.75 -4.52 7.96
N ALA A 90 -4.36 -3.28 8.25
CA ALA A 90 -4.77 -2.61 9.47
C ALA A 90 -6.30 -2.44 9.53
N GLN A 91 -6.94 -2.00 8.45
CA GLN A 91 -8.40 -1.91 8.38
C GLN A 91 -9.07 -3.27 8.55
N TRP A 92 -8.52 -4.32 7.93
CA TRP A 92 -9.00 -5.68 8.11
C TRP A 92 -8.86 -6.15 9.56
N MET A 93 -7.74 -5.88 10.23
CA MET A 93 -7.56 -6.23 11.64
C MET A 93 -8.49 -5.43 12.56
N ILE A 94 -8.76 -4.16 12.24
CA ILE A 94 -9.67 -3.29 13.00
C ILE A 94 -11.12 -3.77 12.89
N GLN A 95 -11.53 -4.27 11.72
CA GLN A 95 -12.90 -4.67 11.36
C GLN A 95 -13.88 -3.49 11.40
N GLN A 96 -14.11 -2.88 12.56
CA GLN A 96 -14.97 -1.74 12.77
C GLN A 96 -14.26 -0.59 13.52
N PRO A 97 -14.56 0.68 13.20
CA PRO A 97 -15.45 1.09 12.13
C PRO A 97 -14.84 0.78 10.75
N HIS A 98 -15.68 0.61 9.75
CA HIS A 98 -15.24 0.79 8.37
C HIS A 98 -14.64 2.19 8.24
N LYS A 99 -13.70 2.39 7.30
CA LYS A 99 -13.02 3.67 7.11
C LYS A 99 -12.24 4.15 8.34
N ALA A 100 -11.87 3.27 9.27
CA ALA A 100 -10.90 3.58 10.32
C ALA A 100 -9.55 4.00 9.73
N ALA A 101 -9.19 3.44 8.57
CA ALA A 101 -7.95 3.76 7.87
C ALA A 101 -8.19 4.56 6.58
N THR A 102 -7.46 5.67 6.44
CA THR A 102 -7.42 6.56 5.28
C THR A 102 -6.19 6.26 4.43
N PHE A 103 -6.32 6.29 3.11
CA PHE A 103 -5.18 6.13 2.20
C PHE A 103 -5.14 7.19 1.11
N PHE A 104 -4.02 7.91 0.98
CA PHE A 104 -3.76 8.82 -0.16
C PHE A 104 -2.68 8.29 -1.11
N GLY A 105 -2.86 8.57 -2.41
CA GLY A 105 -1.90 8.21 -3.45
C GLY A 105 -2.25 8.84 -4.79
N CYS A 106 -1.43 8.61 -5.83
CA CYS A 106 -1.67 9.11 -7.18
C CYS A 106 -1.91 7.96 -8.17
N ILE A 107 -2.96 8.04 -8.96
CA ILE A 107 -3.34 7.05 -9.99
C ILE A 107 -3.57 7.72 -11.34
N GLY A 108 -3.58 6.92 -12.41
CA GLY A 108 -4.05 7.36 -13.72
C GLY A 108 -5.57 7.31 -13.78
N ILE A 109 -6.17 8.17 -14.62
CA ILE A 109 -7.57 8.04 -15.03
C ILE A 109 -7.65 6.94 -16.09
N ASP A 110 -7.62 5.70 -15.62
CA ASP A 110 -7.65 4.51 -16.45
C ASP A 110 -8.34 3.33 -15.76
N LYS A 111 -8.49 2.23 -16.49
CA LYS A 111 -9.14 1.01 -15.99
C LYS A 111 -8.46 0.44 -14.74
N PHE A 112 -7.14 0.59 -14.61
CA PHE A 112 -6.40 0.09 -13.46
C PHE A 112 -6.62 0.96 -12.23
N GLY A 113 -6.72 2.28 -12.39
CA GLY A 113 -7.13 3.22 -11.36
C GLY A 113 -8.53 2.92 -10.83
N GLU A 114 -9.48 2.62 -11.72
CA GLU A 114 -10.83 2.18 -11.32
C GLU A 114 -10.82 0.87 -10.52
N ILE A 115 -9.99 -0.10 -10.92
CA ILE A 115 -9.83 -1.36 -10.17
C ILE A 115 -9.25 -1.08 -8.78
N LEU A 116 -8.25 -0.21 -8.66
CA LEU A 116 -7.68 0.17 -7.36
C LEU A 116 -8.71 0.84 -6.44
N LYS A 117 -9.52 1.77 -6.98
CA LYS A 117 -10.63 2.40 -6.23
C LYS A 117 -11.62 1.36 -5.72
N LYS A 118 -12.07 0.46 -6.60
CA LYS A 118 -12.99 -0.63 -6.24
C LYS A 118 -12.40 -1.54 -5.16
N LYS A 119 -11.15 -1.98 -5.31
CA LYS A 119 -10.48 -2.89 -4.37
C LYS A 119 -10.20 -2.26 -3.01
N ALA A 120 -9.92 -0.95 -2.96
CA ALA A 120 -9.79 -0.24 -1.70
C ALA A 120 -11.13 -0.12 -0.95
N ALA A 121 -12.23 0.15 -1.69
CA ALA A 121 -13.57 0.19 -1.13
C ALA A 121 -14.05 -1.17 -0.62
N GLU A 122 -13.77 -2.26 -1.36
CA GLU A 122 -14.01 -3.64 -0.92
C GLU A 122 -13.25 -3.98 0.39
N ALA A 123 -12.08 -3.37 0.61
CA ALA A 123 -11.30 -3.49 1.84
C ALA A 123 -11.72 -2.51 2.95
N HIS A 124 -12.80 -1.75 2.75
CA HIS A 124 -13.34 -0.75 3.69
C HIS A 124 -12.35 0.36 4.07
N VAL A 125 -11.35 0.63 3.24
CA VAL A 125 -10.40 1.75 3.40
C VAL A 125 -11.02 3.02 2.82
N ASP A 126 -10.85 4.15 3.51
CA ASP A 126 -11.23 5.46 2.99
C ASP A 126 -10.11 6.00 2.09
N ALA A 127 -10.05 5.47 0.86
CA ALA A 127 -9.02 5.83 -0.09
C ALA A 127 -9.42 7.06 -0.92
N HIS A 128 -8.53 8.06 -0.95
CA HIS A 128 -8.68 9.28 -1.76
C HIS A 128 -7.45 9.43 -2.64
N TYR A 129 -7.63 9.29 -3.95
CA TYR A 129 -6.53 9.35 -4.90
C TYR A 129 -6.50 10.69 -5.63
N TYR A 130 -5.29 11.20 -5.86
CA TYR A 130 -5.06 12.18 -6.91
C TYR A 130 -5.12 11.47 -8.27
N GLU A 131 -6.10 11.82 -9.09
CA GLU A 131 -6.28 11.26 -10.43
C GLU A 131 -5.77 12.24 -11.49
N GLN A 132 -5.03 11.72 -12.48
CA GLN A 132 -4.39 12.52 -13.52
C GLN A 132 -4.33 11.75 -14.86
N ASN A 133 -4.05 12.46 -15.96
CA ASN A 133 -4.11 11.90 -17.33
C ASN A 133 -2.72 11.79 -18.00
N GLU A 134 -1.67 12.28 -17.36
CA GLU A 134 -0.31 12.34 -17.90
C GLU A 134 0.42 10.97 -17.86
N GLN A 135 0.13 10.14 -16.85
CA GLN A 135 0.74 8.82 -16.66
C GLN A 135 -0.32 7.76 -16.35
N PRO A 136 -0.13 6.51 -16.80
CA PRO A 136 -1.02 5.41 -16.41
C PRO A 136 -0.83 5.06 -14.94
N THR A 137 -1.83 4.41 -14.35
CA THR A 137 -1.76 3.85 -13.00
C THR A 137 -0.56 2.91 -12.87
N GLY A 138 0.20 3.06 -11.78
CA GLY A 138 1.35 2.22 -11.50
C GLY A 138 0.97 0.75 -11.32
N THR A 139 1.88 -0.14 -11.68
CA THR A 139 1.68 -1.59 -11.64
C THR A 139 2.85 -2.28 -10.94
N CYS A 140 2.58 -3.43 -10.32
CA CYS A 140 3.62 -4.32 -9.82
C CYS A 140 3.37 -5.73 -10.33
N ALA A 141 4.31 -6.28 -11.09
CA ALA A 141 4.24 -7.67 -11.52
C ALA A 141 4.77 -8.57 -10.41
N ALA A 142 3.93 -9.47 -9.91
CA ALA A 142 4.32 -10.52 -8.99
C ALA A 142 4.43 -11.85 -9.76
N CYS A 143 5.65 -12.16 -10.17
CA CYS A 143 6.00 -13.35 -10.93
C CYS A 143 6.33 -14.50 -9.98
N ILE A 144 5.44 -15.48 -9.86
CA ILE A 144 5.55 -16.60 -8.91
C ILE A 144 6.20 -17.80 -9.59
N THR A 145 7.23 -18.39 -8.96
CA THR A 145 7.87 -19.64 -9.39
C THR A 145 8.09 -20.58 -8.21
N GLY A 146 7.25 -21.61 -8.08
CA GLY A 146 7.19 -22.43 -6.86
C GLY A 146 6.83 -21.56 -5.65
N ASP A 147 7.68 -21.59 -4.63
CA ASP A 147 7.53 -20.77 -3.42
C ASP A 147 8.17 -19.36 -3.53
N ASN A 148 8.76 -19.05 -4.68
CA ASN A 148 9.47 -17.79 -4.90
C ASN A 148 8.56 -16.74 -5.55
N ARG A 149 8.84 -15.46 -5.25
CA ARG A 149 8.10 -14.32 -5.82
C ARG A 149 9.06 -13.21 -6.23
N SER A 150 9.17 -12.95 -7.53
CA SER A 150 9.88 -11.80 -8.08
C SER A 150 8.91 -10.64 -8.29
N LEU A 151 9.24 -9.47 -7.77
CA LEU A 151 8.45 -8.24 -7.84
C LEU A 151 9.13 -7.22 -8.75
N VAL A 152 8.38 -6.74 -9.75
CA VAL A 152 8.82 -5.68 -10.66
C VAL A 152 7.80 -4.55 -10.63
N ALA A 153 8.17 -3.41 -10.05
CA ALA A 153 7.28 -2.27 -9.89
C ALA A 153 7.52 -1.20 -10.96
N ASN A 154 6.49 -0.88 -11.75
CA ASN A 154 6.43 0.30 -12.61
C ASN A 154 5.60 1.38 -11.91
N LEU A 155 6.25 2.41 -11.37
CA LEU A 155 5.57 3.39 -10.52
C LEU A 155 4.59 4.28 -11.30
N ALA A 156 4.95 4.69 -12.53
CA ALA A 156 4.12 5.52 -13.40
C ALA A 156 3.40 6.68 -12.64
N ALA A 157 2.07 6.72 -12.63
CA ALA A 157 1.27 7.73 -11.93
C ALA A 157 1.63 7.89 -10.43
N ALA A 158 2.09 6.83 -9.75
CA ALA A 158 2.44 6.93 -8.33
C ALA A 158 3.56 7.95 -8.08
N ASN A 159 4.43 8.22 -9.07
CA ASN A 159 5.47 9.25 -9.01
C ASN A 159 4.96 10.67 -9.27
N CYS A 160 3.68 10.82 -9.63
CA CYS A 160 3.09 12.08 -10.06
C CYS A 160 2.24 12.74 -8.96
N TYR A 161 2.34 12.28 -7.71
CA TYR A 161 1.60 12.90 -6.60
C TYR A 161 1.97 14.39 -6.48
N LYS A 162 0.96 15.25 -6.33
CA LYS A 162 1.15 16.71 -6.22
C LYS A 162 0.50 17.19 -4.93
N LYS A 163 1.33 17.56 -3.95
CA LYS A 163 0.91 18.01 -2.62
C LYS A 163 -0.13 19.13 -2.72
N GLU A 164 0.20 20.16 -3.49
CA GLU A 164 -0.60 21.37 -3.70
C GLU A 164 -1.94 21.12 -4.41
N LYS A 165 -2.07 19.99 -5.12
CA LYS A 165 -3.31 19.63 -5.84
C LYS A 165 -4.15 18.58 -5.13
N HIS A 166 -3.66 18.02 -4.03
CA HIS A 166 -4.35 16.94 -3.33
C HIS A 166 -4.23 17.03 -1.81
N LEU A 167 -3.03 16.97 -1.25
CA LEU A 167 -2.83 16.98 0.21
C LEU A 167 -3.27 18.31 0.84
N ASP A 168 -2.93 19.43 0.20
CA ASP A 168 -3.20 20.78 0.71
C ASP A 168 -4.65 21.24 0.51
N MET A 169 -5.48 20.43 -0.16
CA MET A 169 -6.91 20.72 -0.25
C MET A 169 -7.54 20.56 1.12
N GLU A 170 -8.23 21.58 1.62
CA GLU A 170 -8.88 21.59 2.94
C GLU A 170 -9.68 20.31 3.21
N LYS A 171 -10.49 19.87 2.23
CA LYS A 171 -11.27 18.63 2.32
C LYS A 171 -10.46 17.36 2.61
N ASN A 172 -9.23 17.30 2.09
CA ASN A 172 -8.33 16.16 2.23
C ASN A 172 -7.48 16.31 3.49
N TRP A 173 -6.99 17.53 3.77
CA TRP A 173 -6.23 17.83 4.98
C TRP A 173 -7.02 17.55 6.26
N MET A 174 -8.33 17.82 6.27
CA MET A 174 -9.21 17.43 7.39
C MET A 174 -9.16 15.93 7.73
N LEU A 175 -8.87 15.05 6.76
CA LEU A 175 -8.72 13.61 7.01
C LEU A 175 -7.37 13.28 7.68
N VAL A 176 -6.35 14.07 7.38
CA VAL A 176 -5.04 14.01 8.04
C VAL A 176 -5.21 14.42 9.50
N GLU A 177 -5.88 15.55 9.77
CA GLU A 177 -6.07 16.08 11.13
C GLU A 177 -6.89 15.15 12.05
N LYS A 178 -7.77 14.32 11.49
CA LYS A 178 -8.50 13.29 12.24
C LYS A 178 -7.62 12.13 12.73
N ALA A 179 -6.47 11.92 12.09
CA ALA A 179 -5.63 10.76 12.36
C ALA A 179 -4.84 10.92 13.66
N ARG A 180 -4.71 9.80 14.38
CA ARG A 180 -3.87 9.68 15.57
C ARG A 180 -2.59 8.91 15.30
N VAL A 181 -2.55 8.14 14.21
CA VAL A 181 -1.41 7.35 13.77
C VAL A 181 -1.18 7.59 12.28
N TYR A 182 0.08 7.80 11.92
CA TYR A 182 0.51 8.04 10.54
C TYR A 182 1.49 6.95 10.12
N TYR A 183 1.28 6.38 8.93
CA TYR A 183 2.16 5.37 8.36
C TYR A 183 2.48 5.68 6.89
N ILE A 184 3.76 5.92 6.61
CA ILE A 184 4.26 6.23 5.26
C ILE A 184 5.50 5.36 5.03
N ALA A 185 5.41 4.42 4.09
CA ALA A 185 6.56 3.58 3.73
C ALA A 185 7.69 4.39 3.08
N VAL A 186 8.93 3.96 3.30
CA VAL A 186 10.15 4.64 2.80
C VAL A 186 10.18 4.78 1.27
N SER A 187 9.47 3.93 0.51
CA SER A 187 9.36 4.06 -0.95
C SER A 187 8.78 5.41 -1.42
N VAL A 188 8.12 6.16 -0.52
CA VAL A 188 7.59 7.50 -0.77
C VAL A 188 8.67 8.58 -0.60
N TYR A 189 9.67 8.34 0.25
CA TYR A 189 10.71 9.32 0.61
C TYR A 189 11.67 9.67 -0.54
N LEU A 190 11.72 8.85 -1.59
CA LEU A 190 12.59 9.12 -2.74
C LEU A 190 12.02 10.17 -3.73
N ILE A 191 10.77 10.64 -3.55
CA ILE A 191 10.10 11.43 -4.60
C ILE A 191 9.63 12.82 -4.16
N GLN A 192 9.39 13.09 -2.86
CA GLN A 192 9.03 14.44 -2.41
C GLN A 192 9.60 14.77 -1.02
N ILE A 193 10.79 15.38 -1.01
CA ILE A 193 11.47 15.93 0.19
C ILE A 193 10.66 17.03 0.89
N SER A 194 9.56 17.51 0.31
CA SER A 194 8.75 18.62 0.83
C SER A 194 7.47 18.22 1.60
N CYS A 195 7.11 16.94 1.68
CA CYS A 195 5.84 16.50 2.31
C CYS A 195 5.96 16.09 3.80
N VAL A 196 7.17 15.96 4.36
CA VAL A 196 7.39 15.34 5.69
C VAL A 196 7.63 16.36 6.81
N TYR A 197 7.62 17.66 6.52
CA TYR A 197 7.45 18.65 7.59
C TYR A 197 5.96 18.73 7.94
N LEU A 198 5.48 17.72 8.67
CA LEU A 198 4.27 17.77 9.49
C LEU A 198 4.49 18.72 10.67
#